data_AF-A0A845DGG2-F1
#
_entry.id   AF-A0A845DGG2-F1
#
_cell.length_a   1.000
_cell.length_b   1.000
_cell.length_c   1.000
_cell.angle_alpha   90.00
_cell.angle_beta   90.00
_cell.angle_gamma   90.00
#
_symmetry.space_group_name_H-M   'P 1'
#
loop_
_entity.id
_entity.type
_entity.pdbx_description
1 polymer ?
#
loop_
_entity_poly.entity_id
_entity_poly.type
_entity_poly.pdbx_seq_one_letter_code
_entity_poly.pdbx_strand_id
1 'polypeptide(L)'
;MADYTKPIPSPDPVSQPFWDGAKEGKLMLPRCDDCNRVHWYPRVICPFCHSMSIEWVEATGKGTIHTFAVQHNRGLVARGWGDEVPYVTAYIDLAEGDRML
;
A
#
# COMPACT_ATOMS: atom_id res chain seq x y z
N MET A 1 13.45 17.53 -10.44
CA MET A 1 12.50 17.25 -9.34
C MET A 1 11.56 18.43 -9.01
N ALA A 2 11.59 19.54 -9.76
CA ALA A 2 10.75 20.73 -9.46
C ALA A 2 9.28 20.62 -9.90
N ASP A 3 8.87 19.59 -10.67
CA ASP A 3 7.54 19.50 -11.29
C ASP A 3 6.62 18.39 -10.71
N TYR A 4 6.97 17.72 -9.60
CA TYR A 4 6.09 16.72 -9.00
C TYR A 4 5.07 17.37 -8.06
N THR A 5 3.83 17.50 -8.53
CA THR A 5 2.74 18.22 -7.82
C THR A 5 1.81 17.31 -7.03
N LYS A 6 2.03 15.99 -7.08
CA LYS A 6 1.25 14.99 -6.35
C LYS A 6 1.69 14.92 -4.89
N PRO A 7 0.82 14.43 -3.98
CA PRO A 7 1.16 14.28 -2.57
C PRO A 7 2.40 13.41 -2.39
N ILE A 8 3.33 13.88 -1.56
CA ILE A 8 4.50 13.12 -1.15
C ILE A 8 4.18 12.57 0.25
N PRO A 9 4.27 11.24 0.46
CA PRO A 9 4.03 10.63 1.75
C PRO A 9 5.11 11.06 2.75
N SER A 10 4.73 11.14 4.03
CA SER A 10 5.68 11.31 5.14
C SER A 10 5.81 9.97 5.86
N PRO A 11 6.92 9.22 5.66
CA PRO A 11 7.16 7.98 6.39
C PRO A 11 7.21 8.22 7.90
N ASP A 12 6.66 7.28 8.65
CA ASP A 12 6.88 7.11 10.08
C ASP A 12 7.68 5.81 10.31
N PRO A 13 8.22 5.54 11.50
CA PRO A 13 9.04 4.35 11.75
C PRO A 13 8.36 3.02 11.39
N VAL A 14 7.02 2.94 11.49
CA VAL A 14 6.26 1.74 11.17
C VAL A 14 6.10 1.59 9.66
N SER A 15 5.88 2.68 8.92
CA SER A 15 5.74 2.64 7.46
C SER A 15 7.06 2.76 6.69
N GLN A 16 8.17 3.07 7.35
CA GLN A 16 9.49 3.25 6.73
C GLN A 16 9.89 2.08 5.80
N PRO A 17 9.75 0.79 6.17
CA PRO A 17 10.16 -0.31 5.31
C PRO A 17 9.36 -0.40 4.01
N PHE A 18 8.07 -0.03 4.05
CA PHE A 18 7.22 0.07 2.85
C PHE A 18 7.76 1.14 1.89
N TRP A 19 8.07 2.33 2.41
CA TRP A 19 8.54 3.44 1.59
C TRP A 19 9.95 3.26 1.05
N ASP A 20 10.85 2.61 1.80
CA ASP A 20 12.19 2.29 1.29
C ASP A 20 12.13 1.20 0.22
N GLY A 21 11.31 0.17 0.40
CA GLY A 21 11.02 -0.79 -0.67
C GLY A 21 10.44 -0.13 -1.92
N ALA A 22 9.50 0.81 -1.76
CA ALA A 22 8.90 1.53 -2.89
C ALA A 22 9.93 2.32 -3.71
N LYS A 23 10.94 2.92 -3.07
CA LYS A 23 12.06 3.60 -3.78
C LYS A 23 12.92 2.61 -4.59
N GLU A 24 12.99 1.35 -4.15
CA GLU A 24 13.68 0.26 -4.85
C GLU A 24 12.79 -0.48 -5.86
N GLY A 25 11.52 -0.09 -6.01
CA GLY A 25 10.56 -0.79 -6.88
C GLY A 25 10.03 -2.11 -6.29
N LYS A 26 10.13 -2.29 -4.97
CA LYS A 26 9.66 -3.47 -4.23
C LYS A 26 8.40 -3.15 -3.44
N LEU A 27 7.42 -4.05 -3.46
CA LEU A 27 6.26 -3.97 -2.59
C LEU A 27 6.54 -4.75 -1.32
N MET A 28 6.79 -4.05 -0.21
CA MET A 28 7.05 -4.69 1.09
C MET A 28 5.76 -4.81 1.89
N LEU A 29 5.51 -5.98 2.48
CA LEU A 29 4.32 -6.27 3.28
C LEU A 29 4.73 -6.78 4.67
N PRO A 30 4.04 -6.35 5.74
CA PRO A 30 4.27 -6.88 7.06
C PRO A 30 3.64 -8.28 7.20
N ARG A 31 4.43 -9.23 7.67
CA ARG A 31 4.01 -10.60 7.99
C ARG A 31 4.27 -10.86 9.47
N CYS A 32 3.32 -11.49 10.14
CA CYS A 32 3.53 -11.93 11.52
C CYS A 32 4.24 -13.29 11.54
N ASP A 33 5.33 -13.42 12.28
CA ASP A 33 6.07 -14.69 12.41
C ASP A 33 5.25 -15.77 13.14
N ASP A 34 4.43 -15.36 14.11
CA ASP A 34 3.72 -16.31 14.99
C ASP A 34 2.48 -16.92 14.33
N CYS A 35 1.74 -16.16 13.52
CA CYS A 35 0.55 -16.67 12.81
C CYS A 35 0.73 -16.79 11.30
N ASN A 36 1.89 -16.39 10.77
CA ASN A 36 2.27 -16.43 9.36
C ASN A 36 1.27 -15.72 8.41
N ARG A 37 0.56 -14.71 8.93
CA ARG A 37 -0.41 -13.91 8.15
C ARG A 37 0.19 -12.57 7.77
N VAL A 38 0.01 -12.21 6.51
CA VAL A 38 0.25 -10.86 6.01
C VAL A 38 -0.92 -9.96 6.38
N HIS A 39 -0.62 -8.69 6.66
CA HIS A 39 -1.65 -7.67 6.86
C HIS A 39 -1.30 -6.34 6.21
N TRP A 40 -2.30 -5.50 6.00
CA TRP A 40 -2.16 -4.14 5.50
C TRP A 40 -3.29 -3.28 6.09
N TYR A 41 -3.08 -2.08 6.60
CA TYR A 41 -1.89 -1.21 6.64
C TYR A 41 -0.79 -1.63 7.64
N PRO A 42 0.43 -1.03 7.57
CA PRO A 42 1.53 -1.27 8.49
C PRO A 42 1.16 -1.03 9.96
N ARG A 43 1.47 -1.99 10.84
CA ARG A 43 1.18 -1.95 12.28
C ARG A 43 2.32 -2.60 13.05
N VAL A 44 2.49 -2.18 14.31
CA VAL A 44 3.46 -2.79 15.25
C VAL A 44 2.92 -4.06 15.93
N ILE A 45 1.60 -4.28 15.87
CA ILE A 45 0.92 -5.42 16.49
C ILE A 45 0.08 -6.10 15.41
N CYS A 46 0.21 -7.42 15.31
CA CYS A 46 -0.56 -8.24 14.39
C CYS A 46 -2.07 -8.11 14.69
N PRO A 47 -2.91 -7.76 13.70
CA PRO A 47 -4.36 -7.62 13.91
C PRO A 47 -5.08 -8.96 14.13
N PHE A 48 -4.39 -10.10 13.96
CA PHE A 48 -4.98 -11.42 14.05
C PHE A 48 -4.67 -12.15 15.35
N CYS A 49 -3.41 -12.10 15.80
CA CYS A 49 -2.97 -12.81 17.01
C CYS A 49 -2.41 -11.89 18.11
N HIS A 50 -2.32 -10.58 17.86
CA HIS A 50 -1.75 -9.58 18.78
C HIS A 50 -0.26 -9.76 19.10
N SER A 51 0.46 -10.59 18.34
CA SER A 51 1.92 -10.65 18.43
C SER A 51 2.57 -9.36 17.94
N MET A 52 3.75 -9.07 18.49
CA MET A 52 4.66 -8.01 18.05
C MET A 52 5.80 -8.53 17.16
N SER A 53 5.87 -9.85 16.91
CA SER A 53 6.84 -10.45 15.98
C SER A 53 6.36 -10.23 14.56
N ILE A 54 6.66 -9.05 14.03
CA ILE A 54 6.33 -8.62 12.67
C ILE A 54 7.62 -8.45 11.88
N GLU A 55 7.75 -9.23 10.81
CA GLU A 55 8.80 -9.07 9.81
C GLU A 55 8.23 -8.40 8.54
N TRP A 56 9.14 -7.99 7.65
CA TRP A 56 8.79 -7.40 6.36
C TRP A 56 9.27 -8.31 5.23
N VAL A 57 8.32 -8.71 4.38
CA VAL A 57 8.58 -9.59 3.24
C VAL A 57 8.28 -8.87 1.94
N GLU A 58 9.04 -9.18 0.89
CA GLU A 58 8.72 -8.71 -0.46
C GLU A 58 7.53 -9.48 -1.01
N ALA A 59 6.52 -8.76 -1.51
CA ALA A 59 5.37 -9.35 -2.16
C ALA A 59 5.74 -9.95 -3.51
N THR A 60 4.99 -10.96 -3.93
CA THR A 60 5.12 -11.59 -5.26
C THR A 60 4.75 -10.66 -6.42
N GLY A 61 4.13 -9.52 -6.14
CA GLY A 61 3.57 -8.60 -7.14
C GLY A 61 2.29 -9.13 -7.82
N LYS A 62 1.70 -10.21 -7.30
CA LYS A 62 0.49 -10.83 -7.83
C LYS A 62 -0.71 -10.53 -6.96
N GLY A 63 -1.87 -10.41 -7.59
CA GLY A 63 -3.14 -10.22 -6.91
C GLY A 63 -4.30 -10.27 -7.89
N THR A 64 -5.51 -10.10 -7.37
CA THR A 64 -6.74 -10.02 -8.15
C THR A 64 -7.46 -8.72 -7.86
N ILE A 65 -8.06 -8.12 -8.89
CA ILE A 65 -8.87 -6.90 -8.70
C ILE A 65 -10.12 -7.31 -7.92
N HIS A 66 -10.22 -6.83 -6.69
CA HIS A 66 -11.41 -7.01 -5.86
C HIS A 66 -12.55 -6.11 -6.37
N THR A 67 -12.24 -4.84 -6.53
CA THR A 67 -13.15 -3.82 -7.08
C THR A 67 -12.34 -2.64 -7.61
N PHE A 68 -12.93 -1.85 -8.50
CA PHE A 68 -12.29 -0.66 -9.05
C PHE A 68 -13.31 0.45 -9.31
N ALA A 69 -12.82 1.67 -9.40
CA ALA A 69 -13.58 2.84 -9.80
C ALA A 69 -12.79 3.64 -10.84
N VAL A 70 -13.49 4.12 -11.87
CA VAL A 70 -12.94 5.04 -12.86
C VAL A 70 -13.27 6.47 -12.44
N GLN A 71 -12.24 7.24 -12.16
CA GLN A 71 -12.36 8.60 -11.67
C GLN A 71 -12.45 9.56 -12.87
N HIS A 72 -13.65 10.08 -13.12
CA HIS A 72 -13.93 11.01 -14.23
C HIS A 72 -13.93 12.49 -13.81
N ASN A 73 -13.73 12.80 -12.53
CA ASN A 73 -13.77 14.16 -12.01
C ASN A 73 -12.43 14.52 -11.33
N ARG A 74 -11.99 15.77 -11.51
CA ARG A 74 -10.78 16.38 -10.95
C ARG A 74 -10.90 16.66 -9.43
N GLY A 75 -11.73 15.92 -8.70
CA GLY A 75 -12.30 16.29 -7.40
C GLY A 75 -11.32 16.93 -6.40
N LEU A 76 -11.85 17.72 -5.45
CA LEU A 76 -11.07 18.54 -4.50
C LEU A 76 -10.01 17.78 -3.68
N VAL A 77 -10.16 16.46 -3.53
CA VAL A 77 -9.28 15.56 -2.77
C VAL A 77 -8.04 15.16 -3.58
N ALA A 78 -8.08 15.31 -4.91
CA ALA A 78 -7.09 14.83 -5.86
C ALA A 78 -6.11 15.94 -6.30
N ARG A 79 -5.60 16.73 -5.35
CA ARG A 79 -4.54 17.72 -5.65
C ARG A 79 -3.38 17.01 -6.35
N GLY A 80 -3.08 17.41 -7.59
CA GLY A 80 -2.02 16.81 -8.43
C GLY A 80 -2.44 15.65 -9.34
N TRP A 81 -3.70 15.17 -9.29
CA TRP A 81 -4.19 14.08 -10.16
C TRP A 81 -5.29 14.50 -11.13
N GLY A 82 -5.80 15.73 -11.02
CA GLY A 82 -6.90 16.22 -11.86
C GLY A 82 -6.55 16.29 -13.36
N ASP A 83 -5.29 16.49 -13.71
CA ASP A 83 -4.85 16.53 -15.11
C ASP A 83 -4.69 15.11 -15.72
N GLU A 84 -4.82 14.06 -14.91
CA GLU A 84 -4.70 12.64 -15.33
C GLU A 84 -6.06 11.93 -15.41
N VAL A 85 -7.16 12.68 -15.36
CA VAL A 85 -8.49 12.12 -15.56
C VAL A 85 -8.67 11.69 -17.02
N PRO A 86 -9.21 10.47 -17.31
CA PRO A 86 -9.65 9.47 -16.34
C PRO A 86 -8.51 8.58 -15.80
N TYR A 87 -8.54 8.30 -14.50
CA TYR A 87 -7.65 7.32 -13.87
C TYR A 87 -8.43 6.27 -13.09
N VAL A 88 -7.80 5.13 -12.81
CA VAL A 88 -8.41 4.01 -12.08
C VAL A 88 -7.81 3.90 -10.69
N THR A 89 -8.68 3.77 -9.68
CA THR A 89 -8.31 3.31 -8.34
C THR A 89 -8.89 1.91 -8.16
N ALA A 90 -8.11 0.97 -7.64
CA ALA A 90 -8.53 -0.42 -7.51
C ALA A 90 -8.10 -0.99 -6.17
N TYR A 91 -9.00 -1.71 -5.52
CA TYR A 91 -8.63 -2.58 -4.42
C TYR A 91 -8.16 -3.91 -4.98
N ILE A 92 -6.99 -4.36 -4.56
CA ILE A 92 -6.35 -5.60 -4.99
C ILE A 92 -6.33 -6.56 -3.80
N ASP A 93 -6.94 -7.74 -3.96
CA ASP A 93 -6.72 -8.88 -3.06
C ASP A 93 -5.35 -9.49 -3.42
N LEU A 94 -4.37 -9.32 -2.54
CA LEU A 94 -2.98 -9.75 -2.75
C LEU A 94 -2.86 -11.27 -2.62
N ALA A 95 -1.90 -11.88 -3.34
CA ALA A 95 -1.65 -13.31 -3.26
C ALA A 95 -1.27 -13.78 -1.84
N GLU A 96 -0.71 -12.89 -1.03
CA GLU A 96 -0.31 -13.11 0.35
C GLU A 96 -1.47 -13.01 1.36
N GLY A 97 -2.64 -12.49 0.95
CA GLY A 97 -3.91 -12.67 1.65
C GLY A 97 -4.62 -11.42 2.16
N ASP A 98 -3.97 -10.25 2.26
CA ASP A 98 -4.66 -9.00 2.61
C ASP A 98 -5.02 -8.17 1.35
N ARG A 99 -5.74 -7.07 1.55
CA ARG A 99 -6.22 -6.17 0.50
C ARG A 99 -5.54 -4.81 0.60
N MET A 100 -5.13 -4.29 -0.56
CA MET A 100 -4.52 -2.97 -0.70
C MET A 100 -5.30 -2.12 -1.71
N LEU A 101 -5.31 -0.80 -1.52
CA LEU A 101 -5.77 0.19 -2.51
C LEU A 101 -4.56 0.78 -3.25
#